data_AF-A0A7Y2JRH4-F1
#
_entry.id   AF-A0A7Y2JRH4-F1
#
_cell.length_a   1.000
_cell.length_b   1.000
_cell.length_c   1.000
_cell.angle_alpha   90.00
_cell.angle_beta   90.00
_cell.angle_gamma   90.00
#
_symmetry.space_group_name_H-M   'P 1'
#
loop_
_entity.id
_entity.type
_entity.pdbx_description
1 polymer ?
#
loop_
_entity_poly.entity_id
_entity_poly.type
_entity_poly.pdbx_seq_one_letter_code
_entity_poly.pdbx_strand_id
1 'polypeptide(L)' 'MAQQGPDVAGTDWIDELSDEQCMEIFWLYVSPPEPFLQAYPPKLLGQAMRFALREVAASQKESSTGA' A
#
# COMPACT_ATOMS: atom_id res chain seq x y z
N MET A 1 16.60 -9.49 25.37
CA MET A 1 15.62 -10.00 24.39
C MET A 1 15.52 -8.94 23.31
N ALA A 2 16.12 -9.17 22.14
CA ALA A 2 16.07 -8.21 21.05
C ALA A 2 14.65 -8.24 20.48
N GLN A 3 13.87 -7.18 20.71
CA GLN A 3 12.65 -6.93 19.96
C GLN A 3 13.08 -6.67 18.53
N GLN A 4 12.99 -7.70 17.69
CA GLN A 4 12.90 -7.51 16.25
C GLN A 4 11.61 -6.73 16.05
N GLY A 5 11.73 -5.41 15.82
CA GLY A 5 10.63 -4.65 15.25
C GLY A 5 10.17 -5.33 13.95
N PRO A 6 8.93 -5.11 13.50
CA PRO A 6 8.45 -5.70 12.26
C PRO A 6 9.52 -5.45 11.19
N ASP A 7 9.86 -6.50 10.43
CA ASP A 7 10.89 -6.42 9.41
C ASP A 7 10.52 -5.31 8.40
N VAL A 8 11.02 -4.10 8.67
CA VAL A 8 10.69 -2.89 7.90
C VAL A 8 11.28 -2.96 6.49
N ALA A 9 12.11 -3.97 6.20
CA ALA A 9 12.65 -4.24 4.87
C ALA A 9 11.72 -5.13 4.01
N GLY A 10 10.77 -5.82 4.63
CA GLY A 10 9.78 -6.66 3.96
C GLY A 10 8.58 -5.87 3.43
N THR A 11 7.94 -6.39 2.39
CA THR A 11 6.66 -5.87 1.87
C THR A 11 5.45 -6.59 2.50
N ASP A 12 5.67 -7.43 3.50
CA ASP A 12 4.66 -8.31 4.10
C ASP A 12 3.54 -7.53 4.80
N TRP A 13 3.86 -6.35 5.32
CA TRP A 13 2.88 -5.42 5.90
C TRP A 13 1.81 -4.96 4.89
N ILE A 14 2.07 -5.04 3.58
CA ILE A 14 1.09 -4.71 2.53
C ILE A 14 -0.08 -5.71 2.55
N ASP A 15 0.19 -6.98 2.86
CA ASP A 15 -0.82 -8.03 2.98
C ASP A 15 -1.60 -7.96 4.29
N GLU A 16 -1.03 -7.33 5.32
CA GLU A 16 -1.67 -7.10 6.61
C GLU A 16 -2.69 -5.95 6.58
N LEU A 17 -2.65 -5.09 5.57
CA LEU A 17 -3.63 -4.01 5.41
C LEU A 17 -4.99 -4.58 5.04
N SER A 18 -6.03 -4.18 5.78
CA SER A 18 -7.42 -4.42 5.38
C SER A 18 -7.82 -3.56 4.17
N ASP A 19 -8.89 -3.96 3.46
CA ASP A 19 -9.39 -3.20 2.31
C ASP A 19 -9.79 -1.76 2.70
N GLU A 20 -10.35 -1.57 3.90
CA GLU A 20 -10.73 -0.27 4.44
C GLU A 20 -9.50 0.61 4.72
N GLN A 21 -8.44 0.03 5.32
CA GLN A 21 -7.19 0.77 5.54
C GLN A 21 -6.51 1.15 4.22
N CYS A 22 -6.55 0.28 3.20
CA CYS A 22 -6.08 0.63 1.87
C CYS A 22 -6.85 1.81 1.28
N MET A 23 -8.16 1.89 1.49
CA MET A 23 -8.96 3.04 1.10
C MET A 23 -8.57 4.29 1.89
N GLU A 24 -8.48 4.23 3.22
CA GLU A 24 -8.08 5.39 4.03
C GLU A 24 -6.75 5.99 3.55
N ILE A 25 -5.74 5.16 3.27
CA ILE A 25 -4.45 5.61 2.75
C ILE A 25 -4.63 6.27 1.38
N PHE A 26 -5.38 5.65 0.47
CA PHE A 26 -5.62 6.21 -0.85
C PHE A 26 -6.33 7.57 -0.77
N TRP A 27 -7.20 7.78 0.23
CA TRP A 27 -7.96 9.02 0.42
C TRP A 27 -7.08 10.15 0.98
N LEU A 28 -5.94 9.83 1.61
CA LEU A 28 -4.96 10.85 2.02
C LEU A 28 -4.31 11.54 0.82
N TYR A 29 -4.23 10.87 -0.33
CA TYR A 29 -3.57 11.37 -1.54
C TYR A 29 -4.53 11.80 -2.64
N VAL A 30 -5.82 11.47 -2.51
CA VAL A 30 -6.85 11.85 -3.48
C VAL A 30 -7.86 12.80 -2.80
N SER A 31 -7.82 14.07 -3.18
CA SER A 31 -8.84 15.08 -2.84
C SER A 31 -10.26 14.55 -3.19
N PRO A 32 -11.30 14.95 -2.43
CA PRO A 32 -12.44 14.14 -1.98
C PRO A 32 -12.93 13.10 -3.00
N PRO A 33 -13.27 11.87 -2.53
CA PRO A 33 -13.34 10.68 -3.37
C PRO A 33 -14.14 10.99 -4.63
N GLU A 34 -13.45 11.06 -5.75
CA GLU A 34 -14.11 11.25 -7.03
C GLU A 34 -15.26 10.24 -7.10
N PRO A 35 -16.44 10.63 -7.61
CA PRO A 35 -17.57 9.72 -7.77
C PRO A 35 -17.18 8.37 -8.40
N PHE A 36 -16.12 8.39 -9.21
CA PHE A 36 -15.42 7.22 -9.73
C PHE A 36 -15.05 6.18 -8.66
N LEU A 37 -14.40 6.56 -7.57
CA LEU A 37 -13.92 5.62 -6.54
C LEU A 37 -15.07 5.07 -5.70
N GLN A 38 -16.11 5.87 -5.46
CA GLN A 38 -17.31 5.41 -4.77
C GLN A 38 -18.13 4.40 -5.61
N ALA A 39 -17.91 4.34 -6.93
CA ALA A 39 -18.60 3.41 -7.82
C ALA A 39 -18.05 1.97 -7.74
N TYR A 40 -16.89 1.76 -7.10
CA TYR A 40 -16.25 0.45 -7.03
C TYR A 40 -16.30 -0.16 -5.63
N PRO A 41 -16.39 -1.50 -5.53
CA PRO A 41 -16.41 -2.16 -4.24
C PRO A 41 -15.06 -2.01 -3.50
N PRO A 42 -15.06 -1.81 -2.17
CA PRO A 42 -13.84 -1.67 -1.35
C PRO A 42 -12.76 -2.71 -1.63
N LYS A 43 -13.17 -3.97 -1.82
CA LYS A 43 -12.26 -5.09 -2.12
C LYS A 43 -11.44 -4.88 -3.39
N LEU A 44 -12.04 -4.32 -4.44
CA LEU A 44 -11.34 -4.07 -5.70
C LEU A 44 -10.32 -2.94 -5.52
N LEU A 45 -10.70 -1.90 -4.79
CA LEU A 45 -9.83 -0.76 -4.49
C LEU A 45 -8.66 -1.18 -3.60
N GLY A 46 -8.91 -1.99 -2.58
CA GLY A 46 -7.87 -2.58 -1.74
C GLY A 46 -6.89 -3.44 -2.52
N GLN A 47 -7.35 -4.23 -3.49
CA GLN A 47 -6.46 -5.02 -4.37
C GLN A 47 -5.58 -4.11 -5.25
N ALA A 48 -6.18 -3.09 -5.87
CA ALA A 48 -5.45 -2.14 -6.71
C ALA A 48 -4.38 -1.39 -5.90
N MET A 49 -4.70 -0.99 -4.67
CA MET A 49 -3.78 -0.27 -3.79
C MET A 49 -2.60 -1.15 -3.35
N ARG A 50 -2.86 -2.40 -2.92
CA ARG A 50 -1.79 -3.34 -2.56
C ARG A 50 -0.86 -3.62 -3.75
N PHE A 51 -1.41 -3.73 -4.95
CA PHE A 51 -0.61 -3.84 -6.17
C PHE A 51 0.29 -2.60 -6.36
N ALA A 52 -0.27 -1.39 -6.28
CA ALA A 52 0.51 -0.16 -6.43
C ALA A 52 1.62 -0.01 -5.37
N LEU A 53 1.33 -0.36 -4.11
CA LEU A 53 2.32 -0.31 -3.03
C LEU A 53 3.48 -1.29 -3.26
N ARG A 54 3.21 -2.48 -3.83
CA ARG A 54 4.26 -3.45 -4.19
C ARG A 54 5.16 -2.94 -5.30
N GLU A 55 4.59 -2.31 -6.33
CA GLU A 55 5.37 -1.71 -7.42
C GLU A 55 6.29 -0.58 -6.91
N VAL A 56 5.77 0.27 -6.01
CA VAL A 56 6.57 1.32 -5.37
C VAL A 56 7.68 0.73 -4.51
N ALA A 57 7.40 -0.30 -3.72
CA ALA A 57 8.43 -0.94 -2.91
C ALA A 57 9.51 -1.64 -3.76
N ALA A 58 9.12 -2.26 -4.89
CA ALA A 58 10.05 -2.89 -5.83
C ALA A 58 10.99 -1.86 -6.47
N SER A 59 10.46 -0.74 -6.96
CA SER A 59 11.27 0.34 -7.55
C SER A 59 12.27 0.98 -6.58
N GLN A 60 11.95 1.04 -5.28
CA GLN A 60 12.88 1.53 -4.26
C GLN A 60 14.02 0.55 -3.96
N LYS A 61 13.77 -0.77 -4.07
CA LYS A 61 14.82 -1.80 -3.93
C LYS A 61 15.83 -1.73 -5.08
N GLU A 62 15.35 -1.51 -6.30
CA GLU A 62 16.22 -1.31 -7.48
C GLU A 62 17.07 -0.04 -7.35
N SER A 63 16.48 1.05 -6.85
CA SER A 63 17.17 2.33 -6.66
C SER A 63 18.25 2.30 -5.57
N SER A 64 18.20 1.34 -4.64
CA SER A 64 19.14 1.22 -3.51
C SER A 64 20.36 0.32 -3.79
N THR A 65 20.38 -0.36 -4.95
CA THR A 65 21.48 -1.28 -5.35
C THR A 65 22.49 -0.61 -6.30
N GLY A 66 22.29 0.67 -6.63
CA GLY A 66 23.18 1.46 -7.48
C GLY A 66 23.77 2.66 -6.74
N ALA A 67 24.64 2.43 -5.75
CA ALA A 67 25.55 3.43 -5.17
C ALA A 67 26.89 2.79 -4.82
#